data_AF-A0A2G4HG00-F1
#
_entry.id   AF-A0A2G4HG00-F1
#
_cell.length_a   1.000
_cell.length_b   1.000
_cell.length_c   1.000
_cell.angle_alpha   90.00
_cell.angle_beta   90.00
_cell.angle_gamma   90.00
#
_symmetry.space_group_name_H-M   'P 1'
#
loop_
_entity.id
_entity.type
_entity.pdbx_description
1 polymer ?
#
loop_
_entity_poly.entity_id
_entity_poly.type
_entity_poly.pdbx_seq_one_letter_code
_entity_poly.pdbx_strand_id
1 'polypeptide(L)'
;MENYRGLLQTDGAAALDAIGRDNGRVTPLGCWSHGRRYFVKAVDVGERDAEPYLRAINRLFRLERLARRFQLTPRNRQRLRQNHSQLSVPVATPPKTGSLKITSDRPSQATCLQDEKHLF
;
A
#
# COMPACT_ATOMS: atom_id res chain seq x y z
N MET A 1 -5.41 26.35 1.69
CA MET A 1 -4.59 25.64 0.68
C MET A 1 -5.08 25.90 -0.75
N GLU A 2 -5.83 26.97 -1.00
CA GLU A 2 -6.59 27.18 -2.25
C GLU A 2 -5.73 27.30 -3.51
N ASN A 3 -4.43 27.60 -3.35
CA ASN A 3 -3.49 27.80 -4.45
C ASN A 3 -2.42 26.70 -4.59
N TYR A 4 -2.48 25.61 -3.81
CA TYR A 4 -1.51 24.52 -3.95
C TYR A 4 -1.88 23.61 -5.14
N ARG A 5 -0.90 23.33 -6.00
CA ARG A 5 -1.01 22.39 -7.11
C ARG A 5 0.13 21.37 -7.02
N GLY A 6 -0.21 20.09 -6.95
CA GLY A 6 0.80 19.03 -6.84
C GLY A 6 0.36 17.81 -6.05
N LEU A 7 1.34 17.09 -5.51
CA LEU A 7 1.14 15.84 -4.78
C LEU A 7 0.86 16.14 -3.30
N LEU A 8 -0.27 15.68 -2.77
CA LEU A 8 -0.62 15.83 -1.36
C LEU A 8 -0.70 14.46 -0.69
N GLN A 9 0.17 14.21 0.28
CA GLN A 9 0.10 13.00 1.09
C GLN A 9 -0.88 13.20 2.24
N THR A 10 -1.90 12.34 2.33
CA THR A 10 -2.87 12.32 3.44
C THR A 10 -2.77 11.01 4.19
N ASP A 11 -3.28 10.99 5.41
CA ASP A 11 -3.30 9.79 6.25
C ASP A 11 -4.35 8.76 5.82
N GLY A 12 -5.23 9.11 4.87
CA GLY A 12 -6.31 8.26 4.37
C GLY A 12 -7.61 8.36 5.17
N ALA A 13 -7.77 9.39 6.02
CA ALA A 13 -9.05 9.64 6.67
C ALA A 13 -10.13 10.04 5.65
N ALA A 14 -11.34 9.47 5.77
CA ALA A 14 -12.46 9.73 4.87
C ALA A 14 -12.82 11.23 4.77
N ALA A 15 -12.63 11.99 5.85
CA ALA A 15 -12.83 13.43 5.87
C ALA A 15 -11.88 14.20 4.93
N LEU A 16 -10.76 13.61 4.54
CA LEU A 16 -9.77 14.19 3.63
C LEU A 16 -9.95 13.75 2.18
N ASP A 17 -10.89 12.83 1.90
CA ASP A 17 -11.11 12.30 0.55
C ASP A 17 -11.57 13.38 -0.42
N ALA A 18 -12.33 14.37 0.05
CA ALA A 18 -12.81 15.48 -0.78
C ALA A 18 -11.69 16.45 -1.18
N ILE A 19 -10.54 16.44 -0.50
CA ILE A 19 -9.46 17.41 -0.75
C ILE A 19 -8.86 17.17 -2.14
N GLY A 20 -9.03 18.16 -3.03
CA GLY A 20 -8.43 18.15 -4.36
C GLY A 20 -9.24 17.45 -5.45
N ARG A 21 -10.39 16.83 -5.11
CA ARG A 21 -11.27 16.21 -6.11
C ARG A 21 -11.98 17.24 -6.99
N ASP A 22 -12.38 18.36 -6.41
CA ASP A 22 -13.29 19.31 -7.07
C ASP A 22 -12.64 20.16 -8.18
N ASN A 23 -11.30 20.23 -8.22
CA ASN A 23 -10.59 21.10 -9.18
C ASN A 23 -9.41 20.42 -9.89
N GLY A 24 -9.13 19.14 -9.62
CA GLY A 24 -8.04 18.37 -10.24
C GLY A 24 -6.63 18.93 -10.01
N ARG A 25 -6.46 19.91 -9.12
CA ARG A 25 -5.17 20.58 -8.88
C ARG A 25 -4.24 19.75 -8.00
N VAL A 26 -4.82 18.86 -7.19
CA VAL A 26 -4.09 18.08 -6.20
C VAL A 26 -4.27 16.60 -6.51
N THR A 27 -3.17 15.88 -6.57
CA THR A 27 -3.18 14.41 -6.64
C THR A 27 -2.99 13.87 -5.22
N PRO A 28 -4.01 13.22 -4.63
CA PRO A 28 -3.91 12.63 -3.31
C PRO A 28 -2.97 11.42 -3.34
N LEU A 29 -2.10 11.32 -2.33
CA LEU A 29 -1.20 10.20 -2.09
C LEU A 29 -1.50 9.61 -0.71
N GLY A 30 -1.46 8.28 -0.60
CA GLY A 30 -1.59 7.60 0.68
C GLY A 30 -0.36 7.77 1.58
N CYS A 31 -0.57 7.65 2.89
CA CYS A 31 0.52 7.71 3.86
C CYS A 31 1.27 6.38 3.97
N TRP A 32 2.59 6.41 3.72
CA TRP A 32 3.46 5.25 3.89
C TRP A 32 3.44 4.67 5.31
N SER A 33 3.19 5.48 6.35
CA SER A 33 3.07 4.97 7.72
C SER A 33 1.85 4.09 7.91
N HIS A 34 0.73 4.43 7.24
CA HIS A 34 -0.48 3.60 7.25
C HIS A 34 -0.30 2.36 6.40
N GLY A 35 0.23 2.50 5.17
CA GLY A 35 0.54 1.35 4.30
C GLY A 35 1.48 0.34 4.95
N ARG A 36 2.53 0.81 5.66
CA ARG A 36 3.49 -0.05 6.39
C ARG A 36 2.82 -1.01 7.37
N ARG A 37 1.73 -0.62 8.03
CA ARG A 37 1.06 -1.47 9.05
C ARG A 37 0.59 -2.79 8.46
N TYR A 38 0.11 -2.80 7.21
CA TYR A 38 -0.34 -4.01 6.54
C TYR A 38 0.80 -4.96 6.24
N PHE A 39 1.94 -4.44 5.77
CA PHE A 39 3.13 -5.26 5.54
C PHE A 39 3.72 -5.83 6.84
N VAL A 40 3.65 -5.09 7.95
CA VAL A 40 4.05 -5.62 9.27
C VAL A 40 3.16 -6.80 9.63
N LYS A 41 1.83 -6.63 9.57
CA LYS A 41 0.87 -7.71 9.83
C LYS A 41 1.10 -8.92 8.93
N ALA A 42 1.37 -8.70 7.64
CA ALA A 42 1.66 -9.77 6.69
C ALA A 42 2.88 -10.60 7.14
N VAL A 43 4.00 -9.94 7.47
CA VAL A 43 5.18 -10.63 8.00
C VAL A 43 4.88 -11.34 9.33
N ASP A 44 4.11 -10.72 10.22
CA ASP A 44 3.75 -11.31 11.52
C ASP A 44 2.93 -12.61 11.37
N VAL A 45 2.12 -12.75 10.31
CA VAL A 45 1.38 -13.98 10.00
C VAL A 45 2.15 -14.97 9.12
N GLY A 46 3.41 -14.69 8.81
CA GLY A 46 4.31 -15.58 8.06
C GLY A 46 4.46 -15.27 6.57
N GLU A 47 3.85 -14.20 6.06
CA GLU A 47 3.97 -13.78 4.65
C GLU A 47 5.32 -13.09 4.41
N ARG A 48 6.35 -13.88 4.10
CA ARG A 48 7.73 -13.37 3.97
C ARG A 48 7.93 -12.52 2.72
N ASP A 49 7.06 -12.63 1.71
CA ASP A 49 7.12 -11.77 0.52
C ASP A 49 6.79 -10.30 0.83
N ALA A 50 6.26 -10.00 2.01
CA ALA A 50 6.06 -8.64 2.49
C ALA A 50 7.35 -7.97 3.02
N GLU A 51 8.41 -8.74 3.35
CA GLU A 51 9.64 -8.19 3.93
C GLU A 51 10.41 -7.24 3.00
N PRO A 52 10.57 -7.50 1.69
CA PRO A 52 11.19 -6.55 0.77
C PRO A 52 10.51 -5.18 0.78
N TYR A 53 9.18 -5.16 0.82
CA TYR A 53 8.39 -3.92 0.90
C TYR A 53 8.63 -3.18 2.22
N LEU A 54 8.67 -3.90 3.35
CA LEU A 54 9.02 -3.29 4.64
C LEU A 54 10.42 -2.66 4.64
N ARG A 55 11.42 -3.36 4.09
CA ARG A 55 12.79 -2.83 3.96
C ARG A 55 12.81 -1.56 3.12
N ALA A 56 12.09 -1.58 2.00
CA ALA A 56 11.89 -0.45 1.11
C ALA A 56 11.27 0.76 1.83
N ILE A 57 10.14 0.59 2.52
CA ILE A 57 9.47 1.68 3.24
C ILE A 57 10.36 2.21 4.39
N ASN A 58 11.02 1.32 5.12
CA ASN A 58 11.94 1.71 6.19
C ASN A 58 13.12 2.55 5.66
N ARG A 59 13.60 2.28 4.44
CA ARG A 59 14.63 3.09 3.77
C ARG A 59 14.15 4.53 3.55
N LEU A 60 12.90 4.73 3.12
CA LEU A 60 12.31 6.06 2.96
C LEU A 60 12.31 6.85 4.27
N PHE A 61 11.88 6.22 5.37
CA PHE A 61 11.89 6.86 6.68
C PHE A 61 13.30 7.16 7.21
N ARG A 62 14.28 6.32 6.89
CA ARG A 62 15.69 6.60 7.20
C ARG A 62 16.18 7.84 6.47
N LEU A 63 15.89 7.99 5.18
CA LEU A 63 16.25 9.17 4.39
C LEU A 63 15.61 10.45 4.97
N GLU A 64 14.34 10.41 5.35
CA GLU A 64 13.67 11.56 5.99
C GLU A 64 14.27 11.90 7.37
N ARG A 65 14.71 10.88 8.13
CA ARG A 65 15.42 11.11 9.41
C ARG A 65 16.78 11.74 9.17
N LEU A 66 17.53 11.32 8.15
CA LEU A 66 18.81 11.94 7.77
C LEU A 66 18.60 13.37 7.29
N ALA A 67 17.60 13.61 6.44
CA ALA A 67 17.27 14.95 5.95
C ALA A 67 16.92 15.92 7.08
N ARG A 68 16.26 15.44 8.14
CA ARG A 68 16.01 16.22 9.37
C ARG A 68 17.28 16.42 10.18
N ARG A 69 18.07 15.37 10.40
CA ARG A 69 19.33 15.44 11.17
C ARG A 69 20.31 16.45 10.59
N PHE A 70 20.44 16.48 9.26
CA PHE A 70 21.29 17.42 8.54
C PHE A 70 20.60 18.72 8.14
N GLN A 71 19.37 18.96 8.63
CA GLN A 71 18.63 20.20 8.44
C GLN A 71 18.56 20.63 6.96
N LEU A 72 18.36 19.66 6.06
CA LEU A 72 18.30 19.93 4.63
C LEU A 72 17.17 20.89 4.32
N THR A 73 17.48 21.89 3.49
CA THR A 73 16.49 22.84 2.95
C THR A 73 15.38 22.09 2.22
N PRO A 74 14.16 22.67 2.09
CA PRO A 74 13.06 22.03 1.38
C PRO A 74 13.44 21.55 -0.03
N ARG A 75 14.22 22.36 -0.76
CA ARG A 75 14.75 22.02 -2.09
C ARG A 75 15.70 20.82 -2.06
N ASN A 76 16.64 20.79 -1.11
CA ASN A 76 17.58 19.68 -0.99
C ASN A 76 16.90 18.39 -0.53
N ARG A 77 15.89 18.50 0.33
CA ARG A 77 15.04 17.36 0.73
C ARG A 77 14.23 16.82 -0.45
N GLN A 78 13.68 17.69 -1.30
CA GLN A 78 12.99 17.27 -2.52
C GLN A 78 13.93 16.51 -3.47
N ARG A 79 15.14 17.04 -3.69
CA ARG A 79 16.17 16.36 -4.49
C ARG A 79 16.56 15.01 -3.91
N LEU A 80 16.75 14.92 -2.58
CA LEU A 80 17.04 13.66 -1.90
C LEU A 80 15.95 12.62 -2.17
N ARG A 81 14.67 13.02 -2.10
CA ARG A 81 13.54 12.13 -2.43
C ARG A 81 13.64 11.68 -3.89
N GLN A 82 13.72 12.61 -4.85
CA GLN A 82 13.79 12.28 -6.28
C GLN A 82 14.91 11.29 -6.62
N ASN A 83 16.07 11.41 -5.98
CA ASN A 83 17.24 10.58 -6.25
C ASN A 83 17.20 9.20 -5.56
N HIS A 84 16.50 9.07 -4.43
CA HIS A 84 16.65 7.89 -3.56
C HIS A 84 15.34 7.24 -3.11
N SER A 85 14.19 7.80 -3.46
CA SER A 85 12.87 7.25 -3.11
C SER A 85 12.26 6.34 -4.17
N GLN A 86 12.98 6.07 -5.27
CA GLN A 86 12.53 5.11 -6.27
C GLN A 86 12.65 3.70 -5.69
N LEU A 87 11.50 3.04 -5.55
CA LEU A 87 11.42 1.72 -4.98
C LEU A 87 11.80 0.68 -6.04
N SER A 88 13.04 0.20 -6.01
CA SER A 88 13.41 -1.00 -6.76
C SER A 88 13.07 -2.23 -5.89
N VAL A 89 11.79 -2.57 -5.78
CA VAL A 89 11.40 -3.91 -5.27
C VAL A 89 11.45 -4.85 -6.47
N PRO A 90 12.12 -6.02 -6.37
CA PRO A 90 11.97 -7.05 -7.39
C PRO A 90 10.49 -7.39 -7.46
N VAL A 91 9.85 -7.16 -8.61
CA VAL A 91 8.49 -7.66 -8.84
C VAL A 91 8.58 -9.17 -8.63
N ALA A 92 7.88 -9.67 -7.61
CA ALA A 92 7.59 -11.09 -7.56
C ALA A 92 6.83 -11.38 -8.86
N THR A 93 7.41 -12.23 -9.71
CA THR A 93 6.70 -12.70 -10.90
C THR A 93 5.31 -13.13 -10.47
N PRO A 94 4.23 -12.67 -11.15
CA PRO A 94 2.90 -13.13 -10.82
C PRO A 94 2.92 -14.66 -10.77
N PRO A 95 2.25 -15.31 -9.80
CA PRO A 95 2.14 -16.76 -9.82
C PRO A 95 1.64 -17.14 -11.20
N LYS A 96 2.38 -18.01 -11.90
CA LYS A 96 1.95 -18.51 -13.22
C LYS A 96 0.50 -18.91 -13.05
N THR A 97 -0.38 -18.25 -13.78
CA THR A 97 -1.81 -18.57 -13.82
C THR A 97 -1.89 -20.00 -14.30
N GLY A 98 -1.91 -20.95 -13.37
CA GLY A 98 -2.37 -22.29 -13.65
C GLY A 98 -3.78 -22.10 -14.13
N SER A 99 -4.03 -22.40 -15.41
CA SER A 99 -5.32 -22.27 -16.05
C SER A 99 -6.37 -23.00 -15.22
N LEU A 100 -7.03 -22.27 -14.33
CA LEU A 100 -8.23 -22.72 -13.67
C LEU A 100 -9.28 -22.73 -14.77
N LYS A 101 -9.41 -23.87 -15.45
CA LYS A 101 -10.52 -24.13 -16.37
C LYS A 101 -11.77 -24.07 -15.51
N ILE A 102 -12.45 -22.93 -15.53
CA ILE A 102 -13.83 -22.82 -15.07
C ILE A 102 -14.65 -23.61 -16.08
N THR A 103 -14.81 -24.91 -15.83
CA THR A 103 -15.80 -25.70 -16.53
C THR A 103 -17.15 -25.23 -16.00
N SER A 104 -17.89 -24.53 -16.85
CA SER A 104 -19.28 -24.17 -16.60
C SER A 104 -20.13 -25.43 -16.61
N ASP A 105 -20.23 -26.10 -15.48
CA ASP A 105 -21.34 -27.01 -15.20
C ASP A 105 -21.96 -26.59 -13.87
N ARG A 106 -23.07 -25.86 -13.98
CA ARG A 106 -24.04 -25.78 -12.88
C ARG A 106 -24.69 -27.14 -12.74
N PRO A 107 -24.98 -27.56 -11.50
CA PRO A 107 -26.34 -27.94 -11.23
C PRO A 107 -26.99 -26.98 -10.25
N SER A 108 -28.23 -26.69 -10.59
CA SER A 108 -29.23 -25.97 -9.84
C SER A 108 -29.58 -26.71 -8.53
N GLN A 109 -30.15 -25.93 -7.59
CA GLN A 109 -30.85 -26.31 -6.35
C GLN A 109 -29.91 -26.42 -5.12
N ALA A 110 -29.88 -25.43 -4.23
CA ALA A 110 -30.90 -25.10 -3.22
C ALA A 110 -31.11 -26.24 -2.21
N THR A 111 -30.48 -26.12 -1.03
CA THR A 111 -31.12 -26.28 0.28
C THR A 111 -30.13 -25.92 1.39
N CYS A 112 -30.45 -24.85 2.10
CA CYS A 112 -30.08 -24.69 3.50
C CYS A 112 -30.90 -25.71 4.30
N LEU A 113 -30.25 -26.61 5.02
CA LEU A 113 -30.83 -27.33 6.15
C LEU A 113 -29.68 -27.80 7.06
N GLN A 114 -29.79 -27.33 8.29
CA GLN A 114 -29.33 -27.89 9.56
C GLN A 114 -28.73 -29.30 9.49
N ASP A 115 -27.57 -29.51 10.11
CA ASP A 115 -27.53 -30.27 11.35
C ASP A 115 -26.13 -30.26 11.98
N GLU A 116 -26.14 -29.98 13.29
CA GLU A 116 -25.06 -30.28 14.20
C GLU A 116 -24.75 -31.78 14.16
N LYS A 117 -23.47 -32.15 14.21
CA LYS A 117 -22.87 -33.11 15.16
C LYS A 117 -21.61 -33.77 14.58
N HIS A 118 -20.66 -33.95 15.49
CA HIS A 118 -19.46 -34.78 15.41
C HIS A 118 -18.34 -34.25 14.50
N LEU A 119 -17.23 -33.85 15.12
CA LEU A 119 -16.03 -34.67 15.07
C LEU A 119 -15.14 -34.33 16.28
N PHE A 120 -14.53 -35.37 16.84
CA PHE A 120 -13.46 -35.33 17.83
C PHE A 120 -12.26 -34.50 17.36
#